data_AF-A0A9P0IIH1-F1
#
_entry.id   AF-A0A9P0IIH1-F1
#
_cell.length_a   1.000
_cell.length_b   1.000
_cell.length_c   1.000
_cell.angle_alpha   90.00
_cell.angle_beta   90.00
_cell.angle_gamma   90.00
#
_symmetry.space_group_name_H-M   'P 1'
#
loop_
_entity.id
_entity.type
_entity.pdbx_description
1 polymer ?
#
loop_
_entity_poly.entity_id
_entity_poly.type
_entity_poly.pdbx_seq_one_letter_code
_entity_poly.pdbx_strand_id
1 'polypeptide(L)'
;MKKSNLTSQELFKKARANNRVLKLPELETSARFCENTIQQVTVSHDYKKKIIKTCEKELKEEEYRNPYTLPDRLRVTTTGVKRPKRTRDPPTTDEILTVCDIDPEFFTIAEGRPVRSFYDIKTFMRDLRDATLLRANAGYVKDKILQIEMFSAAEQEEFSKVKSDFDKIRQNFLVFSEDSFKEAKYVMKLAKETALKLAKVTDELEEYSFKFVKIKNKLLNIVAEYDQLAQYKKFLTDISPKWWRKRFGTHCSKADILCSNLIAQLQSESPETMTLYRESALSLARLPPQLYYKRPSQVINFLENISRQCLHYLEVCGSCSGSFIELHMQKRLLEDSILDHSTHMQYVIDLYLKKVKTLEVTSELFKERFHEILEKVFYELVASYESSKLFMCLQLVHSGLYGDKPDCRDSLTNLMINIETYYDELSKELNCLDHVVVKKATRQIFNQHKRAMAEAHLAKKQLKEYYALRKALNKSYDPPYTLKNRWYN
;
A
#
# COMPACT_ATOMS: atom_id res chain seq x y z
N MET A 1 -20.99 -30.94 -44.33
CA MET A 1 -21.29 -29.73 -43.54
C MET A 1 -20.01 -29.23 -42.88
N LYS A 2 -19.46 -28.09 -43.34
CA LYS A 2 -18.21 -27.53 -42.80
C LYS A 2 -18.50 -26.91 -41.42
N LYS A 3 -18.04 -27.54 -40.34
CA LYS A 3 -18.12 -27.00 -38.97
C LYS A 3 -17.02 -25.97 -38.79
N SER A 4 -17.42 -24.70 -38.67
CA SER A 4 -16.54 -23.60 -38.32
C SER A 4 -16.27 -23.63 -36.81
N ASN A 5 -15.09 -24.09 -36.41
CA ASN A 5 -14.61 -23.97 -35.04
C ASN A 5 -14.04 -22.56 -34.84
N LEU A 6 -14.91 -21.58 -34.59
CA LEU A 6 -14.45 -20.29 -34.06
C LEU A 6 -14.31 -20.40 -32.55
N THR A 7 -13.14 -20.02 -32.07
CA THR A 7 -12.77 -20.08 -30.65
C THR A 7 -13.56 -19.01 -29.88
N SER A 8 -13.85 -19.22 -28.60
CA SER A 8 -14.62 -18.28 -27.75
C SER A 8 -14.07 -16.84 -27.79
N GLN A 9 -12.75 -16.67 -27.94
CA GLN A 9 -12.12 -15.36 -28.11
C GLN A 9 -12.49 -14.66 -29.42
N GLU A 10 -12.75 -15.40 -30.50
CA GLU A 10 -13.18 -14.85 -31.79
C GLU A 10 -14.66 -14.51 -31.80
N LEU A 11 -15.48 -15.27 -31.05
CA LEU A 11 -16.87 -14.91 -30.77
C LEU A 11 -16.97 -13.63 -29.94
N PHE A 12 -16.06 -13.44 -28.97
CA PHE A 12 -15.95 -12.19 -28.21
C PHE A 12 -15.47 -10.99 -29.06
N LYS A 13 -14.52 -11.20 -29.98
CA LYS A 13 -14.11 -10.16 -30.93
C LYS A 13 -15.23 -9.77 -31.90
N LYS A 14 -16.02 -10.75 -32.38
CA LYS A 14 -17.21 -10.49 -33.21
C LYS A 14 -18.33 -9.78 -32.43
N ALA A 15 -18.55 -10.13 -31.16
CA ALA A 15 -19.53 -9.47 -30.31
C ALA A 15 -19.15 -8.00 -30.01
N ARG A 16 -17.85 -7.69 -29.91
CA ARG A 16 -17.33 -6.32 -29.75
C ARG A 16 -17.55 -5.45 -31.00
N ALA A 17 -17.44 -6.03 -32.19
CA ALA A 17 -17.62 -5.32 -33.46
C ALA A 17 -19.10 -4.95 -33.75
N ASN A 18 -20.05 -5.71 -33.22
CA ASN A 18 -21.47 -5.57 -33.54
C ASN A 18 -22.28 -4.70 -32.56
N ASN A 19 -21.69 -4.24 -31.46
CA ASN A 19 -22.38 -3.43 -30.45
C ASN A 19 -22.04 -1.93 -30.60
N ARG A 20 -22.98 -1.14 -31.14
CA ARG A 20 -22.84 0.32 -31.34
C ARG A 20 -22.86 1.15 -30.04
N VAL A 21 -23.18 0.54 -28.89
CA VAL A 21 -23.36 1.24 -27.59
C VAL A 21 -22.09 1.22 -26.72
N LEU A 22 -21.04 0.50 -27.12
CA LEU A 22 -19.75 0.43 -26.41
C LEU A 22 -18.58 1.00 -27.22
N LYS A 23 -18.81 2.12 -27.91
CA LYS A 23 -17.74 2.93 -28.47
C LYS A 23 -17.31 3.98 -27.44
N LEU A 24 -16.30 3.65 -26.64
CA LEU A 24 -15.53 4.68 -25.94
C LEU A 24 -14.62 5.39 -26.97
N PRO A 25 -14.35 6.70 -26.82
CA PRO A 25 -13.50 7.43 -27.74
C PRO A 25 -12.07 6.86 -27.71
N GLU A 26 -11.55 6.58 -28.90
CA GLU A 26 -10.14 6.32 -29.12
C GLU A 26 -9.36 7.58 -28.75
N LEU A 27 -8.63 7.53 -27.63
CA LEU A 27 -7.62 8.52 -27.30
C LEU A 27 -6.41 8.22 -28.17
N GLU A 28 -6.27 9.05 -29.21
CA GLU A 28 -5.13 9.06 -30.11
C GLU A 28 -3.83 9.22 -29.31
N THR A 29 -2.99 8.20 -29.44
CA THR A 29 -1.57 8.22 -29.13
C THR A 29 -0.88 9.22 -30.05
N SER A 30 -0.73 10.46 -29.58
CA SER A 30 0.22 11.42 -30.15
C SER A 30 0.86 12.25 -29.04
N ALA A 31 1.83 11.66 -28.34
CA ALA A 31 2.84 12.43 -27.64
C ALA A 31 4.17 11.68 -27.76
N ARG A 32 5.01 12.24 -28.62
CA ARG A 32 6.41 11.86 -28.82
C ARG A 32 7.16 11.96 -27.50
N PHE A 33 8.02 10.97 -27.28
CA PHE A 33 9.34 11.06 -26.66
C PHE A 33 9.49 12.00 -25.46
N CYS A 34 9.58 11.40 -24.27
CA CYS A 34 10.51 11.81 -23.23
C CYS A 34 10.83 10.57 -22.37
N GLU A 35 11.91 9.88 -22.72
CA GLU A 35 12.57 8.92 -21.84
C GLU A 35 13.13 9.70 -20.64
N ASN A 36 12.54 9.52 -19.46
CA ASN A 36 13.11 9.99 -18.21
C ASN A 36 14.22 9.03 -17.80
N THR A 37 15.39 9.22 -18.40
CA THR A 37 16.66 8.70 -17.89
C THR A 37 16.94 9.40 -16.57
N ILE A 38 17.13 8.60 -15.53
CA ILE A 38 17.62 9.02 -14.22
C ILE A 38 18.90 9.84 -14.42
N GLN A 39 18.87 11.11 -14.01
CA GLN A 39 20.09 11.91 -13.90
C GLN A 39 20.94 11.32 -12.77
N GLN A 40 21.90 10.48 -13.16
CA GLN A 40 23.12 10.32 -12.40
C GLN A 40 23.86 11.66 -12.45
N VAL A 41 24.02 12.27 -11.28
CA VAL A 41 24.98 13.35 -11.07
C VAL A 41 26.38 12.75 -11.24
N THR A 42 26.90 12.83 -12.46
CA THR A 42 28.33 12.69 -12.69
C THR A 42 29.00 14.02 -12.38
N VAL A 43 29.71 14.07 -11.27
CA VAL A 43 30.66 15.12 -10.94
C VAL A 43 31.77 15.07 -12.01
N SER A 44 31.79 16.06 -12.91
CA SER A 44 32.93 16.30 -13.79
C SER A 44 34.04 16.98 -13.01
N HIS A 45 34.98 16.19 -12.49
CA HIS A 45 36.30 16.70 -12.17
C HIS A 45 37.15 16.76 -13.44
N ASP A 46 36.99 17.83 -14.21
CA ASP A 46 37.99 18.27 -15.19
C ASP A 46 39.18 18.88 -14.45
N TYR A 47 40.00 18.02 -13.85
CA TYR A 47 41.41 18.32 -13.67
C TYR A 47 42.17 17.60 -14.77
N LYS A 48 42.55 18.36 -15.79
CA LYS A 48 43.60 17.98 -16.73
C LYS A 48 44.75 17.39 -15.94
N LYS A 49 44.98 16.08 -16.09
CA LYS A 49 46.21 15.41 -15.69
C LYS A 49 47.36 16.07 -16.45
N LYS A 50 47.94 17.13 -15.86
CA LYS A 50 49.37 17.34 -16.01
C LYS A 50 50.00 16.08 -15.47
N ILE A 51 50.51 15.25 -16.38
CA ILE A 51 51.50 14.24 -16.07
C ILE A 51 52.69 15.04 -15.52
N ILE A 52 52.71 15.25 -14.21
CA ILE A 52 53.94 15.53 -13.51
C ILE A 52 54.68 14.20 -13.64
N LYS A 53 55.61 14.16 -14.61
CA LYS A 53 56.68 13.18 -14.58
C LYS A 53 57.27 13.30 -13.18
N THR A 54 57.03 12.31 -12.33
CA THR A 54 57.98 11.93 -11.29
C THR A 54 59.25 11.53 -12.03
N CYS A 55 60.02 12.53 -12.45
CA CYS A 55 61.46 12.36 -12.46
C CYS A 55 61.79 12.14 -10.99
N GLU A 56 61.97 10.88 -10.62
CA GLU A 56 62.97 10.50 -9.65
C GLU A 56 64.26 11.20 -10.10
N LYS A 57 64.41 12.46 -9.67
CA LYS A 57 65.73 13.03 -9.52
C LYS A 57 66.30 12.19 -8.39
N GLU A 58 67.08 11.19 -8.75
CA GLU A 58 68.15 10.71 -7.90
C GLU A 58 68.75 11.95 -7.25
N LEU A 59 68.57 12.05 -5.93
CA LEU A 59 69.30 12.99 -5.10
C LEU A 59 70.76 12.57 -5.25
N LYS A 60 71.42 13.07 -6.28
CA LYS A 60 72.88 13.15 -6.28
C LYS A 60 73.22 13.87 -4.99
N GLU A 61 74.10 13.26 -4.22
CA GLU A 61 74.73 13.85 -3.06
C GLU A 61 75.41 15.15 -3.50
N GLU A 62 74.65 16.25 -3.53
CA GLU A 62 75.22 17.56 -3.72
C GLU A 62 76.00 17.86 -2.44
N GLU A 63 77.32 17.77 -2.54
CA GLU A 63 78.27 18.26 -1.55
C GLU A 63 77.82 19.66 -1.10
N TYR A 64 77.34 19.73 0.14
CA TYR A 64 76.58 20.87 0.61
C TYR A 64 77.51 22.09 0.74
N ARG A 65 77.40 23.02 -0.21
CA ARG A 65 78.16 24.27 -0.20
C ARG A 65 77.63 25.16 0.92
N ASN A 66 78.50 25.53 1.86
CA ASN A 66 78.16 26.37 3.00
C ASN A 66 77.50 27.68 2.52
N PRO A 67 76.25 28.00 2.92
CA PRO A 67 75.53 29.18 2.45
C PRO A 67 76.18 30.52 2.85
N TYR A 68 77.16 30.49 3.78
CA TYR A 68 77.92 31.67 4.20
C TYR A 68 79.20 31.91 3.39
N THR A 69 79.56 31.03 2.45
CA THR A 69 80.69 31.28 1.53
C THR A 69 80.27 32.24 0.43
N LEU A 70 80.47 33.54 0.66
CA LEU A 70 80.27 34.58 -0.35
C LEU A 70 81.18 34.32 -1.57
N PRO A 71 80.63 34.30 -2.80
CA PRO A 71 81.41 34.20 -4.04
C PRO A 71 82.49 35.27 -4.10
N ASP A 72 83.72 34.94 -4.52
CA ASP A 72 84.87 35.87 -4.52
C ASP A 72 84.60 37.20 -5.24
N ARG A 73 83.71 37.19 -6.24
CA ARG A 73 83.25 38.39 -6.97
C ARG A 73 82.45 39.41 -6.14
N LEU A 74 81.98 39.04 -4.94
CA LEU A 74 81.26 39.92 -4.01
C LEU A 74 82.13 40.36 -2.82
N ARG A 75 83.39 39.93 -2.75
CA ARG A 75 84.35 40.44 -1.78
C ARG A 75 84.84 41.80 -2.25
N VAL A 76 84.33 42.86 -1.63
CA VAL A 76 84.93 44.20 -1.74
C VAL A 76 86.26 44.14 -1.01
N THR A 77 87.34 43.84 -1.74
CA THR A 77 88.69 44.03 -1.23
C THR A 77 88.91 45.52 -1.08
N THR A 78 88.83 46.02 0.15
CA THR A 78 89.38 47.33 0.49
C THR A 78 90.88 47.24 0.26
N THR A 79 91.34 47.54 -0.96
CA THR A 79 92.75 47.78 -1.24
C THR A 79 93.14 49.02 -0.47
N GLY A 80 93.66 48.81 0.75
CA GLY A 80 94.14 49.87 1.61
C GLY A 80 95.17 50.69 0.85
N VAL A 81 94.87 51.97 0.66
CA VAL A 81 95.86 52.97 0.25
C VAL A 81 97.00 52.88 1.26
N LYS A 82 98.18 52.45 0.82
CA LYS A 82 99.39 52.39 1.65
C LYS A 82 99.70 53.83 2.10
N ARG A 83 99.39 54.15 3.35
CA ARG A 83 99.92 55.37 3.98
C ARG A 83 101.44 55.23 4.09
N PRO A 84 102.24 56.26 3.73
CA PRO A 84 103.68 56.22 3.92
C PRO A 84 103.97 56.04 5.42
N LYS A 85 104.81 55.05 5.77
CA LYS A 85 105.36 54.92 7.11
C LYS A 85 106.20 56.18 7.37
N ARG A 86 105.72 57.08 8.23
CA ARG A 86 106.60 58.08 8.85
C ARG A 86 107.46 57.33 9.88
N THR A 87 108.72 57.09 9.54
CA THR A 87 109.77 56.81 10.52
C THR A 87 109.79 57.98 11.50
N ARG A 88 109.49 57.68 12.77
CA ARG A 88 109.78 58.59 13.87
C ARG A 88 111.27 58.49 14.15
N ASP A 89 112.07 59.18 13.34
CA ASP A 89 113.37 59.62 13.85
C ASP A 89 113.06 60.79 14.80
N PRO A 90 113.61 60.82 16.02
CA PRO A 90 113.41 61.95 16.92
C PRO A 90 113.91 63.23 16.22
N PRO A 91 113.18 64.34 16.30
CA PRO A 91 113.53 65.56 15.60
C PRO A 91 114.89 66.05 16.09
N THR A 92 115.80 66.30 15.15
CA THR A 92 117.06 67.01 15.39
C THR A 92 116.71 68.39 15.96
N THR A 93 117.40 68.81 17.01
CA THR A 93 117.04 69.91 17.93
C THR A 93 117.03 71.32 17.32
N ASP A 94 117.18 71.46 16.00
CA ASP A 94 117.46 72.75 15.36
C ASP A 94 116.30 73.25 14.47
N GLU A 95 115.16 72.55 14.42
CA GLU A 95 113.99 72.98 13.63
C GLU A 95 112.85 73.55 14.48
N ILE A 96 112.32 74.71 14.06
CA ILE A 96 111.18 75.41 14.67
C ILE A 96 109.91 74.56 14.51
N LEU A 97 109.27 74.19 15.62
CA LEU A 97 108.05 73.38 15.58
C LEU A 97 106.80 74.20 15.88
N THR A 98 106.90 75.24 16.73
CA THR A 98 105.76 76.08 17.12
C THR A 98 106.05 77.58 16.95
N VAL A 99 105.00 78.42 16.97
CA VAL A 99 105.11 79.90 16.86
C VAL A 99 105.97 80.48 18.00
N CYS A 100 106.12 79.75 19.11
CA CYS A 100 106.86 80.17 20.30
C CYS A 100 108.35 79.81 20.26
N ASP A 101 108.80 78.99 19.31
CA ASP A 101 110.20 78.56 19.24
C ASP A 101 111.01 79.57 18.42
N ILE A 102 111.77 80.43 19.10
CA ILE A 102 112.74 81.32 18.45
C ILE A 102 114.13 80.75 18.70
N ASP A 103 114.87 80.53 17.61
CA ASP A 103 116.26 80.08 17.65
C ASP A 103 117.12 81.15 18.37
N PRO A 104 117.81 80.80 19.46
CA PRO A 104 118.60 81.75 20.24
C PRO A 104 119.69 82.43 19.41
N GLU A 105 120.14 81.84 18.30
CA GLU A 105 121.15 82.44 17.42
C GLU A 105 120.57 83.40 16.36
N PHE A 106 119.25 83.45 16.19
CA PHE A 106 118.64 84.25 15.13
C PHE A 106 118.89 85.75 15.30
N PHE A 107 118.79 86.25 16.54
CA PHE A 107 119.06 87.66 16.84
C PHE A 107 120.55 87.97 16.99
N THR A 108 121.38 87.00 17.37
CA THR A 108 122.84 87.21 17.45
C THR A 108 123.48 87.35 16.07
N ILE A 109 122.96 86.67 15.04
CA ILE A 109 123.38 86.87 13.64
C ILE A 109 123.02 88.29 13.16
N ALA A 110 121.92 88.86 13.65
CA ALA A 110 121.49 90.22 13.29
C ALA A 110 122.32 91.32 13.98
N GLU A 111 122.80 91.09 15.20
CA GLU A 111 123.60 92.07 15.97
C GLU A 111 125.03 92.28 15.43
N GLY A 112 125.61 91.30 14.72
CA GLY A 112 127.02 91.31 14.31
C GLY A 112 127.35 91.92 12.93
N ARG A 113 126.36 92.35 12.14
CA ARG A 113 126.62 92.89 10.79
C ARG A 113 126.63 94.43 10.78
N PRO A 114 127.77 95.11 10.53
CA PRO A 114 127.78 96.55 10.36
C PRO A 114 127.05 96.93 9.07
N VAL A 115 125.96 97.69 9.19
CA VAL A 115 125.20 98.20 8.04
C VAL A 115 126.08 99.21 7.31
N ARG A 116 126.41 98.89 6.04
CA ARG A 116 127.46 99.59 5.27
C ARG A 116 127.10 101.05 4.93
N SER A 117 125.84 101.49 5.10
CA SER A 117 125.44 102.91 5.04
C SER A 117 124.09 103.19 5.74
N PHE A 118 123.90 104.39 6.29
CA PHE A 118 122.71 104.77 7.08
C PHE A 118 121.38 104.80 6.31
N TYR A 119 121.39 104.70 4.98
CA TYR A 119 120.15 104.71 4.16
C TYR A 119 119.47 103.33 4.08
N ASP A 120 120.12 102.25 4.50
CA ASP A 120 119.64 100.86 4.30
C ASP A 120 118.96 100.22 5.52
N ILE A 121 118.85 100.96 6.62
CA ILE A 121 118.29 100.44 7.89
C ILE A 121 116.79 100.16 7.77
N LYS A 122 116.05 100.97 7.00
CA LYS A 122 114.59 100.80 6.83
C LYS A 122 114.22 99.61 5.95
N THR A 123 115.09 99.23 5.03
CA THR A 123 114.94 98.03 4.19
C THR A 123 115.23 96.79 5.03
N PHE A 124 116.34 96.80 5.75
CA PHE A 124 116.70 95.73 6.68
C PHE A 124 115.63 95.45 7.76
N MET A 125 115.07 96.50 8.39
CA MET A 125 114.00 96.34 9.38
C MET A 125 112.68 95.81 8.80
N ARG A 126 112.40 96.06 7.51
CA ARG A 126 111.25 95.48 6.81
C ARG A 126 111.48 94.00 6.52
N ASP A 127 112.65 93.66 6.00
CA ASP A 127 113.01 92.27 5.71
C ASP A 127 113.03 91.42 6.99
N LEU A 128 113.50 91.98 8.11
CA LEU A 128 113.46 91.31 9.41
C LEU A 128 112.01 91.12 9.91
N ARG A 129 111.14 92.11 9.69
CA ARG A 129 109.71 92.01 10.02
C ARG A 129 109.00 90.98 9.16
N ASP A 130 109.27 90.96 7.86
CA ASP A 130 108.63 90.01 6.94
C ASP A 130 109.15 88.58 7.19
N ALA A 131 110.43 88.41 7.49
CA ALA A 131 111.01 87.13 7.89
C ALA A 131 110.39 86.60 9.19
N THR A 132 110.21 87.46 10.21
CA THR A 132 109.56 87.08 11.48
C THR A 132 108.07 86.76 11.29
N LEU A 133 107.36 87.51 10.44
CA LEU A 133 105.95 87.29 10.15
C LEU A 133 105.72 86.01 9.32
N LEU A 134 106.55 85.75 8.31
CA LEU A 134 106.50 84.50 7.54
C LEU A 134 106.78 83.28 8.44
N ARG A 135 107.72 83.41 9.38
CA ARG A 135 108.05 82.36 10.35
C ARG A 135 106.91 82.12 11.34
N ALA A 136 106.27 83.18 11.84
CA ALA A 136 105.07 83.06 12.68
C ALA A 136 103.90 82.40 11.93
N ASN A 137 103.67 82.76 10.67
CA ASN A 137 102.67 82.10 9.82
C ASN A 137 103.00 80.63 9.56
N ALA A 138 104.27 80.30 9.32
CA ALA A 138 104.72 78.92 9.18
C ALA A 138 104.48 78.12 10.49
N GLY A 139 104.75 78.72 11.65
CA GLY A 139 104.44 78.13 12.95
C GLY A 139 102.94 77.90 13.16
N TYR A 140 102.09 78.85 12.76
CA TYR A 140 100.63 78.71 12.87
C TYR A 140 100.09 77.58 11.99
N VAL A 141 100.59 77.45 10.76
CA VAL A 141 100.22 76.35 9.86
C VAL A 141 100.70 75.01 10.41
N LYS A 142 101.93 74.94 10.95
CA LYS A 142 102.44 73.72 11.61
C LYS A 142 101.59 73.33 12.82
N ASP A 143 101.15 74.29 13.63
CA ASP A 143 100.27 74.04 14.78
C ASP A 143 98.89 73.53 14.33
N LYS A 144 98.34 74.06 13.25
CA LYS A 144 97.09 73.54 12.65
C LYS A 144 97.26 72.13 12.09
N ILE A 145 98.39 71.82 11.47
CA ILE A 145 98.73 70.45 11.03
C ILE A 145 98.79 69.52 12.26
N LEU A 146 99.46 69.95 13.33
CA LEU A 146 99.54 69.17 14.58
C LEU A 146 98.17 68.92 15.20
N GLN A 147 97.30 69.92 15.22
CA GLN A 147 95.91 69.79 15.70
C GLN A 147 95.12 68.76 14.88
N ILE A 148 95.26 68.78 13.55
CA ILE A 148 94.63 67.79 12.66
C ILE A 148 95.20 66.39 12.90
N GLU A 149 96.51 66.27 13.10
CA GLU A 149 97.16 64.99 13.40
C GLU A 149 96.70 64.42 14.76
N MET A 150 96.53 65.27 15.77
CA MET A 150 95.99 64.88 17.07
C MET A 150 94.52 64.39 16.96
N PHE A 151 93.67 65.13 16.23
CA PHE A 151 92.28 64.70 16.03
C PHE A 151 92.18 63.42 15.20
N SER A 152 93.00 63.28 14.15
CA SER A 152 93.05 62.06 13.36
C SER A 152 93.51 60.86 14.19
N ALA A 153 94.45 61.05 15.12
CA ALA A 153 94.86 60.00 16.04
C ALA A 153 93.73 59.59 17.00
N ALA A 154 92.99 60.56 17.56
CA ALA A 154 91.85 60.30 18.43
C ALA A 154 90.70 59.57 17.69
N GLU A 155 90.34 60.02 16.49
CA GLU A 155 89.33 59.37 15.64
C GLU A 155 89.74 57.95 15.26
N GLN A 156 91.02 57.73 14.95
CA GLN A 156 91.55 56.40 14.64
C GLN A 156 91.47 55.47 15.85
N GLU A 157 91.65 55.99 17.07
CA GLU A 157 91.49 55.24 18.30
C GLU A 157 90.01 54.83 18.51
N GLU A 158 89.08 55.76 18.36
CA GLU A 158 87.63 55.47 18.45
C GLU A 158 87.19 54.47 17.37
N PHE A 159 87.64 54.66 16.13
CA PHE A 159 87.38 53.73 15.04
C PHE A 159 87.93 52.33 15.34
N SER A 160 89.12 52.23 15.93
CA SER A 160 89.70 50.94 16.32
C SER A 160 88.87 50.24 17.40
N LYS A 161 88.32 50.99 18.36
CA LYS A 161 87.42 50.47 19.40
C LYS A 161 86.13 49.94 18.77
N VAL A 162 85.46 50.76 17.96
CA VAL A 162 84.21 50.37 17.26
C VAL A 162 84.43 49.16 16.36
N LYS A 163 85.54 49.11 15.63
CA LYS A 163 85.88 47.96 14.78
C LYS A 163 86.09 46.70 15.62
N SER A 164 86.77 46.80 16.76
CA SER A 164 86.96 45.68 17.67
C SER A 164 85.63 45.15 18.21
N ASP A 165 84.68 46.03 18.54
CA ASP A 165 83.37 45.63 19.04
C ASP A 165 82.48 45.03 17.94
N PHE A 166 82.57 45.55 16.71
CA PHE A 166 81.92 44.95 15.55
C PHE A 166 82.46 43.54 15.27
N ASP A 167 83.77 43.35 15.36
CA ASP A 167 84.38 42.03 15.22
C ASP A 167 83.92 41.05 16.31
N LYS A 168 83.75 41.50 17.55
CA LYS A 168 83.16 40.68 18.64
C LYS A 168 81.70 40.32 18.36
N ILE A 169 80.87 41.28 17.94
CA ILE A 169 79.46 41.02 17.61
C ILE A 169 79.35 40.02 16.45
N ARG A 170 80.20 40.18 15.43
CA ARG A 170 80.28 39.24 14.31
C ARG A 170 80.65 37.84 14.77
N GLN A 171 81.64 37.70 15.66
CA GLN A 171 82.00 36.41 16.23
C GLN A 171 80.86 35.80 17.04
N ASN A 172 80.19 36.58 17.89
CA ASN A 172 79.04 36.11 18.67
C ASN A 172 77.87 35.67 17.78
N PHE A 173 77.61 36.38 16.68
CA PHE A 173 76.58 35.99 15.73
C PHE A 173 76.92 34.69 15.00
N LEU A 174 78.19 34.49 14.63
CA LEU A 174 78.64 33.22 14.04
C LEU A 174 78.44 32.07 15.03
N VAL A 175 78.82 32.23 16.29
CA VAL A 175 78.61 31.23 17.34
C VAL A 175 77.12 30.92 17.54
N PHE A 176 76.27 31.95 17.65
CA PHE A 176 74.82 31.78 17.78
C PHE A 176 74.21 31.05 16.57
N SER A 177 74.68 31.38 15.35
CA SER A 177 74.24 30.73 14.12
C SER A 177 74.68 29.26 14.07
N GLU A 178 75.88 28.95 14.54
CA GLU A 178 76.36 27.57 14.63
C GLU A 178 75.54 26.76 15.63
N ASP A 179 75.24 27.32 16.80
CA ASP A 179 74.45 26.62 17.83
C ASP A 179 72.99 26.42 17.41
N SER A 180 72.36 27.44 16.82
CA SER A 180 71.01 27.31 16.22
C SER A 180 70.97 26.26 15.11
N PHE A 181 72.04 26.18 14.30
CA PHE A 181 72.15 25.15 13.26
C PHE A 181 72.31 23.75 13.85
N LYS A 182 73.08 23.59 14.94
CA LYS A 182 73.22 22.31 15.66
C LYS A 182 71.87 21.86 16.23
N GLU A 183 71.12 22.76 16.87
CA GLU A 183 69.79 22.46 17.41
C GLU A 183 68.80 22.06 16.31
N ALA A 184 68.72 22.84 15.23
CA ALA A 184 67.85 22.52 14.10
C ALA A 184 68.22 21.16 13.47
N LYS A 185 69.52 20.85 13.36
CA LYS A 185 70.00 19.55 12.87
C LYS A 185 69.62 18.41 13.81
N TYR A 186 69.64 18.63 15.13
CA TYR A 186 69.19 17.65 16.11
C TYR A 186 67.69 17.38 16.00
N VAL A 187 66.86 18.42 15.94
CA VAL A 187 65.41 18.29 15.74
C VAL A 187 65.09 17.58 14.42
N MET A 188 65.80 17.92 13.34
CA MET A 188 65.65 17.23 12.06
C MET A 188 65.99 15.74 12.14
N LYS A 189 67.03 15.36 12.90
CA LYS A 189 67.35 13.94 13.12
C LYS A 189 66.24 13.22 13.87
N LEU A 190 65.73 13.80 14.96
CA LEU A 190 64.61 13.24 15.71
C LEU A 190 63.36 13.07 14.84
N ALA A 191 63.02 14.09 14.02
CA ALA A 191 61.89 14.02 13.10
C ALA A 191 62.07 12.92 12.04
N LYS A 192 63.28 12.71 11.53
CA LYS A 192 63.59 11.61 10.60
C LYS A 192 63.44 10.25 11.29
N GLU A 193 63.92 10.12 12.53
CA GLU A 193 63.80 8.87 13.30
C GLU A 193 62.34 8.54 13.63
N THR A 194 61.52 9.52 14.01
CA THR A 194 60.09 9.30 14.25
C THR A 194 59.33 8.99 12.97
N ALA A 195 59.65 9.66 11.86
CA ALA A 195 59.09 9.33 10.55
C ALA A 195 59.41 7.88 10.12
N LEU A 196 60.65 7.42 10.33
CA LEU A 196 61.03 6.03 10.07
C LEU A 196 60.30 5.04 10.98
N LYS A 197 60.08 5.37 12.26
CA LYS A 197 59.28 4.52 13.17
C LYS A 197 57.82 4.47 12.74
N LEU A 198 57.24 5.59 12.34
CA LEU A 198 55.87 5.65 11.83
C LEU A 198 55.72 4.82 10.55
N ALA A 199 56.66 4.92 9.61
CA ALA A 199 56.67 4.11 8.40
C ALA A 199 56.67 2.61 8.71
N LYS A 200 57.48 2.15 9.67
CA LYS A 200 57.47 0.74 10.10
C LYS A 200 56.11 0.31 10.66
N VAL A 201 55.49 1.13 11.48
CA VAL A 201 54.17 0.83 12.07
C VAL A 201 53.08 0.83 10.99
N THR A 202 53.14 1.72 9.99
CA THR A 202 52.20 1.70 8.87
C THR A 202 52.36 0.45 8.03
N ASP A 203 53.60 0.01 7.77
CA ASP A 203 53.87 -1.23 7.03
C ASP A 203 53.31 -2.45 7.79
N GLU A 204 53.52 -2.52 9.12
CA GLU A 204 52.94 -3.57 9.96
C GLU A 204 51.40 -3.57 9.92
N LEU A 205 50.78 -2.38 9.98
CA LEU A 205 49.32 -2.24 9.93
C LEU A 205 48.76 -2.63 8.56
N GLU A 206 49.45 -2.29 7.48
CA GLU A 206 49.12 -2.76 6.14
C GLU A 206 49.19 -4.28 6.05
N GLU A 207 50.25 -4.92 6.58
CA GLU A 207 50.34 -6.38 6.65
C GLU A 207 49.17 -7.01 7.42
N TYR A 208 48.79 -6.45 8.56
CA TYR A 208 47.64 -6.93 9.33
C TYR A 208 46.34 -6.74 8.55
N SER A 209 46.18 -5.63 7.83
CA SER A 209 45.02 -5.39 6.97
C SER A 209 44.91 -6.43 5.86
N PHE A 210 46.03 -6.79 5.21
CA PHE A 210 46.06 -7.84 4.19
C PHE A 210 45.75 -9.22 4.78
N LYS A 211 46.29 -9.54 5.96
CA LYS A 211 45.98 -10.79 6.68
C LYS A 211 44.49 -10.85 7.03
N PHE A 212 43.91 -9.76 7.52
CA PHE A 212 42.49 -9.67 7.84
C PHE A 212 41.61 -9.86 6.60
N VAL A 213 41.88 -9.15 5.51
CA VAL A 213 41.15 -9.30 4.24
C VAL A 213 41.26 -10.73 3.71
N LYS A 214 42.43 -11.36 3.80
CA LYS A 214 42.63 -12.76 3.40
C LYS A 214 41.77 -13.72 4.22
N ILE A 215 41.69 -13.52 5.54
CA ILE A 215 40.84 -14.33 6.43
C ILE A 215 39.36 -14.09 6.13
N LYS A 216 38.95 -12.82 5.96
CA LYS A 216 37.58 -12.44 5.60
C LYS A 216 37.14 -13.09 4.30
N ASN A 217 37.97 -13.05 3.26
CA ASN A 217 37.66 -13.67 1.97
C ASN A 217 37.54 -15.20 2.08
N LYS A 218 38.44 -15.85 2.83
CA LYS A 218 38.31 -17.29 3.11
C LYS A 218 37.00 -17.62 3.82
N LEU A 219 36.61 -16.81 4.80
CA LEU A 219 35.38 -17.01 5.54
C LEU A 219 34.15 -16.82 4.65
N LEU A 220 34.13 -15.78 3.81
CA LEU A 220 33.06 -15.57 2.83
C LEU A 220 32.91 -16.74 1.85
N ASN A 221 34.04 -17.32 1.39
CA ASN A 221 34.00 -18.52 0.56
C ASN A 221 33.39 -19.71 1.31
N ILE A 222 33.78 -19.95 2.57
CA ILE A 222 33.22 -21.02 3.40
C ILE A 222 31.71 -20.83 3.62
N VAL A 223 31.26 -19.59 3.84
CA VAL A 223 29.84 -19.25 3.97
C VAL A 223 29.09 -19.54 2.66
N ALA A 224 29.64 -19.15 1.51
CA ALA A 224 29.04 -19.42 0.21
C ALA A 224 28.96 -20.93 -0.09
N GLU A 225 30.01 -21.69 0.22
CA GLU A 225 30.00 -23.16 0.14
C GLU A 225 28.94 -23.76 1.08
N TYR A 226 28.81 -23.23 2.30
CA TYR A 226 27.79 -23.66 3.23
C TYR A 226 26.37 -23.41 2.69
N ASP A 227 26.09 -22.25 2.10
CA ASP A 227 24.79 -21.95 1.53
C ASP A 227 24.43 -22.90 0.39
N GLN A 228 25.39 -23.23 -0.49
CA GLN A 228 25.19 -24.24 -1.53
C GLN A 228 24.90 -25.61 -0.91
N LEU A 229 25.67 -26.03 0.10
CA LEU A 229 25.46 -27.29 0.81
C LEU A 229 24.12 -27.32 1.56
N ALA A 230 23.66 -26.19 2.09
CA ALA A 230 22.36 -26.06 2.75
C ALA A 230 21.21 -26.24 1.75
N GLN A 231 21.32 -25.71 0.53
CA GLN A 231 20.35 -25.96 -0.54
C GLN A 231 20.29 -27.44 -0.91
N TYR A 232 21.44 -28.10 -1.08
CA TYR A 232 21.48 -29.54 -1.34
C TYR A 232 20.89 -30.35 -0.17
N LYS A 233 21.17 -29.94 1.07
CA LYS A 233 20.59 -30.56 2.26
C LYS A 233 19.06 -30.42 2.28
N LYS A 234 18.52 -29.23 1.97
CA LYS A 234 17.06 -29.01 1.85
C LYS A 234 16.44 -29.95 0.82
N PHE A 235 17.02 -30.01 -0.37
CA PHE A 235 16.60 -30.94 -1.42
C PHE A 235 16.60 -32.41 -0.93
N LEU A 236 17.66 -32.85 -0.27
CA LEU A 236 17.74 -34.21 0.28
C LEU A 236 16.71 -34.45 1.39
N THR A 237 16.39 -33.45 2.20
CA THR A 237 15.33 -33.55 3.22
C THR A 237 13.93 -33.61 2.60
N ASP A 238 13.71 -32.94 1.46
CA ASP A 238 12.44 -32.95 0.74
C ASP A 238 12.19 -34.25 -0.03
N ILE A 239 13.26 -34.92 -0.45
CA ILE A 239 13.18 -36.25 -1.05
C ILE A 239 13.07 -37.35 0.03
N SER A 240 13.51 -37.07 1.26
CA SER A 240 13.44 -38.05 2.33
C SER A 240 11.99 -38.42 2.72
N PRO A 241 11.74 -39.65 3.18
CA PRO A 241 10.41 -40.10 3.61
C PRO A 241 9.79 -39.22 4.71
N LYS A 242 8.45 -39.10 4.68
CA LYS A 242 7.68 -38.25 5.61
C LYS A 242 7.95 -38.55 7.10
N TRP A 243 8.16 -39.82 7.47
CA TRP A 243 8.47 -40.22 8.85
C TRP A 243 9.84 -39.72 9.31
N TRP A 244 10.84 -39.70 8.41
CA TRP A 244 12.18 -39.22 8.72
C TRP A 244 12.21 -37.70 8.85
N ARG A 245 11.49 -36.99 7.96
CA ARG A 245 11.33 -35.54 8.02
C ARG A 245 10.69 -35.06 9.32
N LYS A 246 9.67 -35.77 9.82
CA LYS A 246 9.03 -35.43 11.11
C LYS A 246 9.99 -35.51 12.30
N ARG A 247 10.96 -36.43 12.27
CA ARG A 247 11.92 -36.65 13.36
C ARG A 247 13.14 -35.72 13.28
N PHE A 248 13.61 -35.38 12.08
CA PHE A 248 14.88 -34.68 11.88
C PHE A 248 14.76 -33.30 11.19
N GLY A 249 13.56 -32.93 10.71
CA GLY A 249 13.32 -31.65 10.05
C GLY A 249 13.54 -30.44 10.98
N THR A 250 13.23 -30.56 12.26
CA THR A 250 13.43 -29.50 13.27
C THR A 250 14.91 -29.14 13.46
N HIS A 251 15.82 -30.10 13.28
CA HIS A 251 17.26 -29.85 13.34
C HIS A 251 17.77 -29.09 12.10
N CYS A 252 17.13 -29.26 10.94
CA CYS A 252 17.49 -28.55 9.72
C CYS A 252 17.07 -27.08 9.80
N SER A 253 15.83 -26.81 10.24
CA SER A 253 15.36 -25.42 10.41
C SER A 253 16.16 -24.64 11.46
N LYS A 254 16.59 -25.30 12.54
CA LYS A 254 17.44 -24.66 13.56
C LYS A 254 18.83 -24.30 13.02
N ALA A 255 19.43 -25.15 12.19
CA ALA A 255 20.73 -24.87 11.57
C ALA A 255 20.66 -23.69 10.58
N ASP A 256 19.59 -23.59 9.80
CA ASP A 256 19.40 -22.49 8.85
C ASP A 256 19.24 -21.11 9.54
N ILE A 257 18.52 -21.07 10.66
CA ILE A 257 18.33 -19.84 11.45
C ILE A 257 19.67 -19.39 12.06
N LEU A 258 20.45 -20.33 12.62
CA LEU A 258 21.75 -20.05 13.20
C LEU A 258 22.75 -19.53 12.15
N CYS A 259 22.74 -20.10 10.94
CA CYS A 259 23.60 -19.63 9.85
C CYS A 259 23.18 -18.26 9.30
N SER A 260 21.88 -18.02 9.15
CA SER A 260 21.38 -16.70 8.71
C SER A 260 21.77 -15.59 9.69
N ASN A 261 21.71 -15.88 10.99
CA ASN A 261 22.16 -14.95 12.03
C ASN A 261 23.69 -14.73 11.99
N LEU A 262 24.46 -15.78 11.71
CA LEU A 262 25.93 -15.70 11.60
C LEU A 262 26.38 -14.85 10.39
N ILE A 263 25.66 -14.94 9.27
CA ILE A 263 25.89 -14.11 8.07
C ILE A 263 25.57 -12.64 8.35
N ALA A 264 24.43 -12.37 8.99
CA ALA A 264 24.03 -11.01 9.36
C ALA A 264 25.05 -10.35 10.32
N GLN A 265 25.61 -11.14 11.25
CA GLN A 265 26.63 -10.66 12.19
C GLN A 265 27.99 -10.42 11.55
N LEU A 266 28.38 -11.20 10.53
CA LEU A 266 29.62 -10.97 9.77
C LEU A 266 29.61 -9.66 8.95
N GLN A 267 28.44 -9.11 8.68
CA GLN A 267 28.28 -7.82 8.01
C GLN A 267 28.35 -6.63 8.98
N SER A 268 28.20 -6.86 10.30
CA SER A 268 28.29 -5.81 11.32
C SER A 268 29.68 -5.78 11.97
N GLU A 269 30.40 -4.67 11.83
CA GLU A 269 31.78 -4.49 12.32
C GLU A 269 31.87 -4.12 13.82
N SER A 270 30.99 -4.66 14.68
CA SER A 270 31.04 -4.36 16.13
C SER A 270 31.85 -5.41 16.90
N PRO A 271 32.71 -5.02 17.86
CA PRO A 271 33.62 -5.95 18.57
C PRO A 271 32.88 -6.98 19.46
N GLU A 272 31.66 -6.67 19.90
CA GLU A 272 30.80 -7.57 20.70
C GLU A 272 30.28 -8.77 19.88
N THR A 273 30.36 -8.73 18.54
CA THR A 273 29.93 -9.83 17.67
C THR A 273 30.90 -11.00 17.64
N MET A 274 32.16 -10.82 18.05
CA MET A 274 33.19 -11.86 17.92
C MET A 274 32.97 -13.03 18.91
N THR A 275 32.40 -12.76 20.08
CA THR A 275 32.02 -13.78 21.07
C THR A 275 30.77 -14.54 20.63
N LEU A 276 29.76 -13.83 20.13
CA LEU A 276 28.53 -14.41 19.56
C LEU A 276 28.81 -15.24 18.30
N TYR A 277 29.76 -14.82 17.47
CA TYR A 277 30.24 -15.58 16.32
C TYR A 277 30.84 -16.91 16.74
N ARG A 278 31.68 -16.91 17.79
CA ARG A 278 32.28 -18.14 18.32
C ARG A 278 31.23 -19.08 18.89
N GLU A 279 30.25 -18.56 19.60
CA GLU A 279 29.17 -19.35 20.19
C GLU A 279 28.23 -19.96 19.13
N SER A 280 27.85 -19.17 18.12
CA SER A 280 27.02 -19.65 17.00
C SER A 280 27.77 -20.68 16.14
N ALA A 281 29.05 -20.47 15.85
CA ALA A 281 29.89 -21.45 15.15
C ALA A 281 30.06 -22.76 15.94
N LEU A 282 30.28 -22.69 17.26
CA LEU A 282 30.36 -23.87 18.12
C LEU A 282 29.03 -24.61 18.22
N SER A 283 27.90 -23.88 18.21
CA SER A 283 26.56 -24.47 18.22
C SER A 283 26.26 -25.22 16.92
N LEU A 284 26.71 -24.70 15.77
CA LEU A 284 26.61 -25.36 14.47
C LEU A 284 27.47 -26.62 14.39
N ALA A 285 28.69 -26.57 14.93
CA ALA A 285 29.60 -27.73 14.96
C ALA A 285 29.08 -28.90 15.81
N ARG A 286 28.22 -28.62 16.81
CA ARG A 286 27.60 -29.65 17.67
C ARG A 286 26.42 -30.38 17.03
N LEU A 287 25.88 -29.88 15.92
CA LEU A 287 24.72 -30.51 15.26
C LEU A 287 25.20 -31.65 14.35
N PRO A 288 24.82 -32.92 14.62
CA PRO A 288 25.24 -34.02 13.77
C PRO A 288 24.57 -33.92 12.39
N PRO A 289 25.33 -33.94 11.28
CA PRO A 289 24.75 -33.97 9.95
C PRO A 289 24.19 -35.37 9.67
N GLN A 290 22.92 -35.60 10.04
CA GLN A 290 22.23 -36.84 9.72
C GLN A 290 21.53 -36.71 8.37
N LEU A 291 22.02 -37.46 7.39
CA LEU A 291 21.41 -37.60 6.06
C LEU A 291 20.73 -38.97 5.97
N TYR A 292 19.54 -39.00 5.37
CA TYR A 292 18.84 -40.25 5.08
C TYR A 292 19.58 -41.05 3.99
N TYR A 293 20.00 -40.37 2.92
CA TYR A 293 20.78 -40.96 1.84
C TYR A 293 22.27 -40.83 2.14
N LYS A 294 22.97 -41.97 2.24
CA LYS A 294 24.41 -42.01 2.52
C LYS A 294 25.26 -42.08 1.24
N ARG A 295 24.69 -42.58 0.15
CA ARG A 295 25.38 -42.75 -1.14
C ARG A 295 24.59 -42.06 -2.25
N PRO A 296 25.24 -41.35 -3.20
CA PRO A 296 24.57 -40.72 -4.34
C PRO A 296 23.75 -41.69 -5.19
N SER A 297 24.20 -42.94 -5.32
CA SER A 297 23.49 -43.98 -6.05
C SER A 297 22.08 -44.26 -5.51
N GLN A 298 21.84 -44.05 -4.21
CA GLN A 298 20.51 -44.21 -3.62
C GLN A 298 19.55 -43.12 -4.09
N VAL A 299 20.05 -41.89 -4.27
CA VAL A 299 19.26 -40.76 -4.78
C VAL A 299 18.96 -40.94 -6.25
N ILE A 300 19.96 -41.37 -7.04
CA ILE A 300 19.79 -41.65 -8.47
C ILE A 300 18.75 -42.77 -8.65
N ASN A 301 18.89 -43.89 -7.95
CA ASN A 301 17.91 -44.98 -8.02
C ASN A 301 16.50 -44.53 -7.61
N PHE A 302 16.39 -43.65 -6.60
CA PHE A 302 15.10 -43.09 -6.20
C PHE A 302 14.50 -42.19 -7.30
N LEU A 303 15.31 -41.32 -7.91
CA LEU A 303 14.87 -40.45 -9.02
C LEU A 303 14.49 -41.27 -10.26
N GLU A 304 15.25 -42.32 -10.57
CA GLU A 304 14.92 -43.26 -11.64
C GLU A 304 13.62 -44.02 -11.35
N ASN A 305 13.38 -44.41 -10.09
CA ASN A 305 12.12 -45.02 -9.70
C ASN A 305 10.95 -44.04 -9.84
N ILE A 306 11.13 -42.77 -9.45
CA ILE A 306 10.12 -41.73 -9.67
C ILE A 306 9.89 -41.51 -11.16
N SER A 307 10.93 -41.37 -11.97
CA SER A 307 10.76 -41.13 -13.41
C SER A 307 10.04 -42.29 -14.08
N ARG A 308 10.35 -43.54 -13.67
CA ARG A 308 9.65 -44.74 -14.13
C ARG A 308 8.20 -44.78 -13.65
N GLN A 309 7.91 -44.37 -12.43
CA GLN A 309 6.53 -44.21 -11.93
C GLN A 309 5.78 -43.14 -12.71
N CYS A 310 6.38 -41.97 -12.95
CA CYS A 310 5.79 -40.89 -13.75
C CYS A 310 5.51 -41.35 -15.18
N LEU A 311 6.42 -42.12 -15.78
CA LEU A 311 6.22 -42.70 -17.11
C LEU A 311 5.07 -43.71 -17.11
N HIS A 312 5.02 -44.61 -16.12
CA HIS A 312 3.91 -45.54 -15.96
C HIS A 312 2.58 -44.80 -15.75
N TYR A 313 2.56 -43.74 -14.92
CA TYR A 313 1.37 -42.90 -14.77
C TYR A 313 0.98 -42.22 -16.08
N LEU A 314 1.94 -41.74 -16.87
CA LEU A 314 1.67 -41.14 -18.17
C LEU A 314 1.09 -42.16 -19.16
N GLU A 315 1.62 -43.38 -19.19
CA GLU A 315 1.10 -44.48 -20.01
C GLU A 315 -0.31 -44.88 -19.60
N VAL A 316 -0.57 -44.99 -18.29
CA VAL A 316 -1.92 -45.24 -17.76
C VAL A 316 -2.85 -44.08 -18.11
N CYS A 317 -2.43 -42.84 -17.95
CA CYS A 317 -3.22 -41.67 -18.34
C CYS A 317 -3.49 -41.64 -19.85
N GLY A 318 -2.51 -42.00 -20.68
CA GLY A 318 -2.67 -42.12 -22.12
C GLY A 318 -3.69 -43.20 -22.49
N SER A 319 -3.57 -44.37 -21.89
CA SER A 319 -4.47 -45.51 -22.10
C SER A 319 -5.90 -45.22 -21.62
N CYS A 320 -6.04 -44.60 -20.46
CA CYS A 320 -7.33 -44.26 -19.87
C CYS A 320 -7.93 -42.96 -20.43
N SER A 321 -7.18 -42.17 -21.20
CA SER A 321 -7.64 -40.86 -21.71
C SER A 321 -8.93 -40.99 -22.53
N GLY A 322 -9.01 -42.00 -23.40
CA GLY A 322 -10.22 -42.30 -24.18
C GLY A 322 -11.41 -42.61 -23.29
N SER A 323 -11.24 -43.49 -22.30
CA SER A 323 -12.27 -43.83 -21.33
C SER A 323 -12.69 -42.65 -20.46
N PHE A 324 -11.77 -41.74 -20.11
CA PHE A 324 -12.11 -40.51 -19.39
C PHE A 324 -12.94 -39.55 -20.24
N ILE A 325 -12.61 -39.40 -21.53
CA ILE A 325 -13.41 -38.58 -22.45
C ILE A 325 -14.82 -39.17 -22.59
N GLU A 326 -14.92 -40.50 -22.75
CA GLU A 326 -16.21 -41.20 -22.83
C GLU A 326 -17.01 -41.05 -21.52
N LEU A 327 -16.38 -41.28 -20.36
CA LEU A 327 -17.01 -41.10 -19.05
C LEU A 327 -17.50 -39.65 -18.88
N HIS A 328 -16.68 -38.65 -19.26
CA HIS A 328 -17.11 -37.26 -19.20
C HIS A 328 -18.27 -36.95 -20.14
N MET A 329 -18.31 -37.57 -21.33
CA MET A 329 -19.44 -37.44 -22.24
C MET A 329 -20.70 -38.08 -21.65
N GLN A 330 -20.60 -39.30 -21.10
CA GLN A 330 -21.71 -40.00 -20.44
C GLN A 330 -22.21 -39.23 -19.21
N LYS A 331 -21.30 -38.65 -18.43
CA LYS A 331 -21.64 -37.79 -17.30
C LYS A 331 -22.48 -36.59 -17.76
N ARG A 332 -22.06 -35.90 -18.83
CA ARG A 332 -22.83 -34.78 -19.38
C ARG A 332 -24.20 -35.22 -19.88
N LEU A 333 -24.27 -36.32 -20.62
CA LEU A 333 -25.55 -36.89 -21.09
C LEU A 333 -26.49 -37.21 -19.92
N LEU A 334 -25.95 -37.76 -18.82
CA LEU A 334 -26.72 -38.04 -17.62
C LEU A 334 -27.17 -36.76 -16.92
N GLU A 335 -26.31 -35.75 -16.80
CA GLU A 335 -26.63 -34.43 -16.24
C GLU A 335 -27.76 -33.75 -17.04
N ASP A 336 -27.67 -33.77 -18.38
CA ASP A 336 -28.70 -33.25 -19.28
C ASP A 336 -30.02 -34.04 -19.12
N SER A 337 -29.96 -35.38 -19.07
CA SER A 337 -31.13 -36.22 -18.86
C SER A 337 -31.80 -35.96 -17.50
N ILE A 338 -31.02 -35.73 -16.44
CA ILE A 338 -31.56 -35.40 -15.11
C ILE A 338 -32.24 -34.03 -15.14
N LEU A 339 -31.65 -33.05 -15.83
CA LEU A 339 -32.24 -31.72 -15.99
C LEU A 339 -33.56 -31.80 -16.76
N ASP A 340 -33.61 -32.55 -17.85
CA ASP A 340 -34.83 -32.78 -18.64
C ASP A 340 -35.92 -33.48 -17.80
N HIS A 341 -35.57 -34.48 -17.00
CA HIS A 341 -36.53 -35.13 -16.09
C HIS A 341 -37.02 -34.17 -15.01
N SER A 342 -36.14 -33.33 -14.44
CA SER A 342 -36.50 -32.34 -13.43
C SER A 342 -37.48 -31.30 -14.00
N THR A 343 -37.20 -30.78 -15.19
CA THR A 343 -38.10 -29.83 -15.87
C THR A 343 -39.44 -30.48 -16.24
N HIS A 344 -39.44 -31.73 -16.68
CA HIS A 344 -40.67 -32.48 -16.95
C HIS A 344 -41.49 -32.70 -15.67
N MET A 345 -40.86 -33.11 -14.57
CA MET A 345 -41.55 -33.27 -13.28
C MET A 345 -42.13 -31.96 -12.79
N GLN A 346 -41.40 -30.85 -12.92
CA GLN A 346 -41.91 -29.52 -12.57
C GLN A 346 -43.13 -29.15 -13.40
N TYR A 347 -43.10 -29.41 -14.71
CA TYR A 347 -44.25 -29.20 -15.60
C TYR A 347 -45.48 -30.02 -15.17
N VAL A 348 -45.27 -31.30 -14.81
CA VAL A 348 -46.35 -32.18 -14.33
C VAL A 348 -46.94 -31.66 -13.02
N ILE A 349 -46.09 -31.25 -12.07
CA ILE A 349 -46.53 -30.64 -10.81
C ILE A 349 -47.38 -29.39 -11.07
N ASP A 350 -46.92 -28.50 -11.94
CA ASP A 350 -47.65 -27.26 -12.28
C ASP A 350 -49.00 -27.55 -12.93
N LEU A 351 -49.08 -28.59 -13.78
CA LEU A 351 -50.33 -29.03 -14.39
C LEU A 351 -51.31 -29.54 -13.33
N TYR A 352 -50.86 -30.38 -12.39
CA TYR A 352 -51.71 -30.87 -11.31
C TYR A 352 -52.13 -29.76 -10.36
N LEU A 353 -51.24 -28.82 -10.02
CA LEU A 353 -51.59 -27.66 -9.20
C LEU A 353 -52.67 -26.80 -9.86
N LYS A 354 -52.59 -26.57 -11.17
CA LYS A 354 -53.66 -25.90 -11.93
C LYS A 354 -54.97 -26.68 -11.85
N LYS A 355 -54.92 -28.01 -12.02
CA LYS A 355 -56.11 -28.87 -11.94
C LYS A 355 -56.75 -28.83 -10.54
N VAL A 356 -55.94 -28.90 -9.48
CA VAL A 356 -56.40 -28.80 -8.09
C VAL A 356 -57.09 -27.46 -7.86
N LYS A 357 -56.46 -26.34 -8.27
CA LYS A 357 -57.07 -25.00 -8.16
C LYS A 357 -58.41 -24.92 -8.89
N THR A 358 -58.51 -25.48 -10.10
CA THR A 358 -59.79 -25.50 -10.82
C THR A 358 -60.85 -26.32 -10.09
N LEU A 359 -60.45 -27.45 -9.48
CA LEU A 359 -61.37 -28.29 -8.73
C LEU A 359 -61.83 -27.62 -7.43
N GLU A 360 -60.94 -26.93 -6.72
CA GLU A 360 -61.27 -26.15 -5.52
C GLU A 360 -62.30 -25.07 -5.83
N VAL A 361 -62.07 -24.27 -6.89
CA VAL A 361 -63.03 -23.24 -7.35
C VAL A 361 -64.37 -23.88 -7.73
N THR A 362 -64.36 -25.00 -8.47
CA THR A 362 -65.62 -25.68 -8.81
C THR A 362 -66.33 -26.23 -7.58
N SER A 363 -65.59 -26.72 -6.57
CA SER A 363 -66.17 -27.20 -5.33
C SER A 363 -66.81 -26.07 -4.53
N GLU A 364 -66.21 -24.88 -4.50
CA GLU A 364 -66.78 -23.69 -3.87
C GLU A 364 -68.08 -23.29 -4.57
N LEU A 365 -68.09 -23.22 -5.90
CA LEU A 365 -69.30 -22.94 -6.69
C LEU A 365 -70.41 -23.97 -6.45
N PHE A 366 -70.07 -25.25 -6.31
CA PHE A 366 -71.05 -26.29 -5.98
C PHE A 366 -71.56 -26.16 -4.55
N LYS A 367 -70.72 -25.78 -3.59
CA LYS A 367 -71.15 -25.50 -2.21
C LYS A 367 -72.12 -24.32 -2.19
N GLU A 368 -71.81 -23.22 -2.88
CA GLU A 368 -72.69 -22.06 -2.98
C GLU A 368 -74.04 -22.43 -3.59
N ARG A 369 -74.03 -23.11 -4.75
CA ARG A 369 -75.27 -23.60 -5.38
C ARG A 369 -76.06 -24.56 -4.49
N PHE A 370 -75.37 -25.43 -3.75
CA PHE A 370 -76.04 -26.34 -2.83
C PHE A 370 -76.71 -25.58 -1.68
N HIS A 371 -76.07 -24.53 -1.14
CA HIS A 371 -76.69 -23.67 -0.13
C HIS A 371 -77.88 -22.90 -0.72
N GLU A 372 -77.79 -22.39 -1.95
CA GLU A 372 -78.94 -21.76 -2.63
C GLU A 372 -80.12 -22.73 -2.77
N ILE A 373 -79.85 -23.97 -3.17
CA ILE A 373 -80.89 -25.00 -3.30
C ILE A 373 -81.49 -25.34 -1.93
N LEU A 374 -80.68 -25.49 -0.87
CA LEU A 374 -81.17 -25.76 0.48
C LEU A 374 -82.02 -24.61 1.05
N GLU A 375 -81.52 -23.38 0.98
CA GLU A 375 -82.17 -22.23 1.60
C GLU A 375 -83.37 -21.72 0.83
N LYS A 376 -83.33 -21.76 -0.52
CA LYS A 376 -84.44 -21.26 -1.35
C LYS A 376 -85.37 -22.39 -1.75
N VAL A 377 -84.85 -23.37 -2.49
CA VAL A 377 -85.69 -24.36 -3.18
C VAL A 377 -86.28 -25.38 -2.20
N PHE A 378 -85.48 -25.95 -1.29
CA PHE A 378 -85.99 -26.89 -0.30
C PHE A 378 -86.91 -26.22 0.73
N TYR A 379 -86.55 -25.01 1.17
CA TYR A 379 -87.42 -24.25 2.06
C TYR A 379 -88.76 -23.93 1.39
N GLU A 380 -88.75 -23.43 0.15
CA GLU A 380 -89.98 -23.11 -0.60
C GLU A 380 -90.84 -24.35 -0.89
N LEU A 381 -90.25 -25.48 -1.27
CA LEU A 381 -91.00 -26.66 -1.67
C LEU A 381 -91.51 -27.48 -0.48
N VAL A 382 -90.69 -27.68 0.55
CA VAL A 382 -90.99 -28.64 1.63
C VAL A 382 -91.41 -27.93 2.92
N ALA A 383 -90.76 -26.82 3.28
CA ALA A 383 -90.94 -26.15 4.58
C ALA A 383 -91.79 -24.88 4.50
N SER A 384 -92.18 -24.44 3.31
CA SER A 384 -93.00 -23.25 3.11
C SER A 384 -94.37 -23.43 3.77
N TYR A 385 -94.89 -22.33 4.30
CA TYR A 385 -96.20 -22.28 4.92
C TYR A 385 -97.29 -22.83 4.01
N GLU A 386 -97.23 -22.53 2.71
CA GLU A 386 -98.24 -22.98 1.73
C GLU A 386 -98.16 -24.49 1.46
N SER A 387 -96.96 -25.06 1.33
CA SER A 387 -96.77 -26.51 1.13
C SER A 387 -97.19 -27.32 2.36
N SER A 388 -96.85 -26.84 3.55
CA SER A 388 -97.26 -27.45 4.82
C SER A 388 -98.79 -27.38 5.02
N LYS A 389 -99.40 -26.24 4.66
CA LYS A 389 -100.85 -26.07 4.65
C LYS A 389 -101.54 -27.02 3.67
N LEU A 390 -101.03 -27.16 2.44
CA LEU A 390 -101.57 -28.08 1.45
C LEU A 390 -101.49 -29.54 1.92
N PHE A 391 -100.36 -29.93 2.52
CA PHE A 391 -100.19 -31.24 3.13
C PHE A 391 -101.20 -31.49 4.26
N MET A 392 -101.38 -30.52 5.16
CA MET A 392 -102.39 -30.59 6.23
C MET A 392 -103.82 -30.70 5.69
N CYS A 393 -104.16 -29.93 4.65
CA CYS A 393 -105.48 -30.01 4.02
C CYS A 393 -105.74 -31.38 3.40
N LEU A 394 -104.76 -31.97 2.69
CA LEU A 394 -104.90 -33.29 2.08
C LEU A 394 -104.97 -34.41 3.13
N GLN A 395 -104.20 -34.32 4.21
CA GLN A 395 -104.33 -35.23 5.35
C GLN A 395 -105.73 -35.16 5.98
N LEU A 396 -106.31 -33.97 6.07
CA LEU A 396 -107.66 -33.77 6.61
C LEU A 396 -108.73 -34.39 5.69
N VAL A 397 -108.58 -34.24 4.38
CA VAL A 397 -109.49 -34.88 3.39
C VAL A 397 -109.35 -36.41 3.44
N HIS A 398 -108.13 -36.93 3.43
CA HIS A 398 -107.88 -38.38 3.48
C HIS A 398 -108.41 -39.00 4.78
N SER A 399 -108.14 -38.40 5.94
CA SER A 399 -108.68 -38.84 7.22
C SER A 399 -110.21 -38.75 7.27
N GLY A 400 -110.81 -37.74 6.64
CA GLY A 400 -112.26 -37.66 6.50
C GLY A 400 -112.89 -38.77 5.65
N LEU A 401 -112.18 -39.24 4.62
CA LEU A 401 -112.66 -40.30 3.71
C LEU A 401 -112.47 -41.71 4.29
N TYR A 402 -111.31 -41.98 4.90
CA TYR A 402 -110.92 -43.31 5.37
C TYR A 402 -111.09 -43.51 6.88
N GLY A 403 -111.34 -42.44 7.66
CA GLY A 403 -111.54 -42.50 9.11
C GLY A 403 -110.26 -42.67 9.93
N ASP A 404 -109.08 -42.69 9.29
CA ASP A 404 -107.79 -42.83 9.96
C ASP A 404 -107.33 -41.53 10.64
N LYS A 405 -106.59 -41.64 11.74
CA LYS A 405 -105.97 -40.49 12.40
C LYS A 405 -104.85 -39.92 11.50
N PRO A 406 -104.69 -38.59 11.38
CA PRO A 406 -103.62 -38.03 10.57
C PRO A 406 -102.25 -38.42 11.16
N ASP A 407 -101.43 -39.13 10.38
CA ASP A 407 -100.05 -39.49 10.74
C ASP A 407 -99.06 -38.56 10.03
N CYS A 408 -98.10 -38.01 10.78
CA CYS A 408 -97.08 -37.10 10.25
C CYS A 408 -96.03 -37.79 9.36
N ARG A 409 -96.11 -39.12 9.19
CA ARG A 409 -95.25 -39.91 8.30
C ARG A 409 -95.84 -40.19 6.92
N ASP A 410 -97.06 -39.75 6.64
CA ASP A 410 -97.68 -40.00 5.34
C ASP A 410 -97.01 -39.18 4.22
N SER A 411 -96.75 -39.82 3.08
CA SER A 411 -96.27 -39.12 1.89
C SER A 411 -97.42 -38.41 1.19
N LEU A 412 -97.22 -37.13 0.82
CA LEU A 412 -98.18 -36.32 0.06
C LEU A 412 -98.70 -37.06 -1.18
N THR A 413 -97.80 -37.72 -1.92
CA THR A 413 -98.16 -38.45 -3.14
C THR A 413 -99.07 -39.62 -2.85
N ASN A 414 -98.84 -40.34 -1.75
CA ASN A 414 -99.64 -41.51 -1.40
C ASN A 414 -101.04 -41.09 -0.97
N LEU A 415 -101.15 -40.01 -0.17
CA LEU A 415 -102.46 -39.45 0.20
C LEU A 415 -103.25 -39.03 -1.04
N MET A 416 -102.59 -38.38 -1.99
CA MET A 416 -103.23 -37.92 -3.22
C MET A 416 -103.63 -39.09 -4.13
N ILE A 417 -102.76 -40.08 -4.34
CA ILE A 417 -103.07 -41.29 -5.12
C ILE A 417 -104.21 -42.08 -4.47
N ASN A 418 -104.25 -42.18 -3.13
CA ASN A 418 -105.34 -42.86 -2.43
C ASN A 418 -106.68 -42.14 -2.60
N ILE A 419 -106.67 -40.81 -2.66
CA ILE A 419 -107.87 -40.02 -2.96
C ILE A 419 -108.27 -40.19 -4.44
N GLU A 420 -107.31 -40.17 -5.36
CA GLU A 420 -107.56 -40.36 -6.80
C GLU A 420 -108.06 -41.76 -7.12
N THR A 421 -107.46 -42.80 -6.52
CA THR A 421 -107.92 -44.19 -6.68
C THR A 421 -109.32 -44.39 -6.12
N TYR A 422 -109.63 -43.80 -4.95
CA TYR A 422 -110.99 -43.81 -4.42
C TYR A 422 -111.99 -43.10 -5.34
N TYR A 423 -111.59 -41.95 -5.90
CA TYR A 423 -112.40 -41.25 -6.88
C TYR A 423 -112.62 -42.08 -8.14
N ASP A 424 -111.57 -42.76 -8.64
CA ASP A 424 -111.63 -43.63 -9.79
C ASP A 424 -112.46 -44.90 -9.53
N GLU A 425 -112.39 -45.47 -8.33
CA GLU A 425 -113.24 -46.58 -7.89
C GLU A 425 -114.70 -46.16 -7.84
N LEU A 426 -115.02 -45.04 -7.19
CA LEU A 426 -116.35 -44.46 -7.21
C LEU A 426 -116.84 -44.16 -8.63
N SER A 427 -115.97 -43.65 -9.49
CA SER A 427 -116.28 -43.37 -10.89
C SER A 427 -116.54 -44.67 -11.67
N LYS A 428 -115.76 -45.74 -11.44
CA LYS A 428 -116.00 -47.06 -12.03
C LYS A 428 -117.31 -47.67 -11.52
N GLU A 429 -117.60 -47.58 -10.23
CA GLU A 429 -118.89 -48.01 -9.67
C GLU A 429 -120.05 -47.24 -10.30
N LEU A 430 -119.90 -45.92 -10.47
CA LEU A 430 -120.86 -45.06 -11.18
C LEU A 430 -121.06 -45.48 -12.64
N ASN A 431 -119.99 -45.85 -13.34
CA ASN A 431 -120.03 -46.24 -14.75
C ASN A 431 -120.53 -47.69 -14.97
N CYS A 432 -120.37 -48.58 -13.99
CA CYS A 432 -120.84 -49.97 -14.04
C CYS A 432 -122.34 -50.13 -13.72
N LEU A 433 -122.99 -49.06 -13.25
CA LEU A 433 -124.44 -49.07 -13.04
C LEU A 433 -125.18 -49.18 -14.38
N ASP A 434 -126.04 -50.19 -14.49
CA ASP A 434 -126.86 -50.43 -15.69
C ASP A 434 -127.65 -49.17 -16.07
N HIS A 435 -127.47 -48.71 -17.30
CA HIS A 435 -128.11 -47.52 -17.82
C HIS A 435 -129.64 -47.60 -17.71
N VAL A 436 -130.24 -48.80 -17.72
CA VAL A 436 -131.67 -49.00 -17.51
C VAL A 436 -132.08 -48.71 -16.06
N VAL A 437 -131.30 -49.19 -15.08
CA VAL A 437 -131.50 -48.91 -13.65
C VAL A 437 -131.27 -47.44 -13.36
N VAL A 438 -130.22 -46.83 -13.91
CA VAL A 438 -129.95 -45.39 -13.77
C VAL A 438 -131.04 -44.56 -14.43
N LYS A 439 -131.55 -44.92 -15.62
CA LYS A 439 -132.70 -44.22 -16.23
C LYS A 439 -133.98 -44.38 -15.42
N LYS A 440 -134.19 -45.53 -14.77
CA LYS A 440 -135.34 -45.77 -13.90
C LYS A 440 -135.23 -44.99 -12.58
N ALA A 441 -134.05 -44.99 -11.97
CA ALA A 441 -133.75 -44.23 -10.76
C ALA A 441 -133.78 -42.72 -11.02
N THR A 442 -133.17 -42.23 -12.10
CA THR A 442 -133.26 -40.81 -12.50
C THR A 442 -134.68 -40.41 -12.86
N ARG A 443 -135.48 -41.25 -13.52
CA ARG A 443 -136.91 -40.99 -13.71
C ARG A 443 -137.67 -41.00 -12.38
N GLN A 444 -137.35 -41.90 -11.45
CA GLN A 444 -137.97 -41.92 -10.12
C GLN A 444 -137.60 -40.69 -9.30
N ILE A 445 -136.33 -40.33 -9.23
CA ILE A 445 -135.80 -39.13 -8.57
C ILE A 445 -136.38 -37.87 -9.24
N PHE A 446 -136.41 -37.80 -10.57
CA PHE A 446 -137.01 -36.68 -11.29
C PHE A 446 -138.53 -36.60 -11.05
N ASN A 447 -139.24 -37.73 -11.00
CA ASN A 447 -140.66 -37.76 -10.64
C ASN A 447 -140.91 -37.40 -9.18
N GLN A 448 -140.03 -37.83 -8.26
CA GLN A 448 -140.06 -37.44 -6.85
C GLN A 448 -139.78 -35.95 -6.69
N HIS A 449 -138.74 -35.42 -7.33
CA HIS A 449 -138.47 -33.97 -7.37
C HIS A 449 -139.62 -33.20 -8.02
N LYS A 450 -140.23 -33.71 -9.09
CA LYS A 450 -141.40 -33.08 -9.71
C LYS A 450 -142.61 -33.08 -8.76
N ARG A 451 -142.83 -34.15 -8.01
CA ARG A 451 -143.87 -34.22 -6.96
C ARG A 451 -143.55 -33.28 -5.80
N ALA A 452 -142.34 -33.33 -5.25
CA ALA A 452 -141.89 -32.45 -4.18
C ALA A 452 -141.93 -30.98 -4.61
N MET A 453 -141.62 -30.66 -5.87
CA MET A 453 -141.71 -29.31 -6.41
C MET A 453 -143.17 -28.89 -6.62
N ALA A 454 -144.06 -29.79 -7.06
CA ALA A 454 -145.49 -29.54 -7.13
C ALA A 454 -146.10 -29.31 -5.73
N GLU A 455 -145.76 -30.15 -4.75
CA GLU A 455 -146.12 -30.00 -3.34
C GLU A 455 -145.57 -28.70 -2.77
N ALA A 456 -144.29 -28.35 -3.03
CA ALA A 456 -143.71 -27.09 -2.61
C ALA A 456 -144.41 -25.89 -3.26
N HIS A 457 -144.85 -25.99 -4.53
CA HIS A 457 -145.65 -24.96 -5.19
C HIS A 457 -147.05 -24.84 -4.58
N LEU A 458 -147.70 -25.96 -4.25
CA LEU A 458 -149.02 -26.01 -3.61
C LEU A 458 -148.93 -25.44 -2.19
N ALA A 459 -147.94 -25.86 -1.41
CA ALA A 459 -147.61 -25.33 -0.09
C ALA A 459 -147.25 -23.85 -0.15
N LYS A 460 -146.50 -23.39 -1.16
CA LYS A 460 -146.22 -21.95 -1.38
C LYS A 460 -147.50 -21.17 -1.68
N LYS A 461 -148.45 -21.73 -2.44
CA LYS A 461 -149.75 -21.10 -2.73
C LYS A 461 -150.62 -21.04 -1.47
N GLN A 462 -150.72 -22.14 -0.72
CA GLN A 462 -151.40 -22.21 0.57
C GLN A 462 -150.78 -21.27 1.61
N LEU A 463 -149.45 -21.18 1.68
CA LEU A 463 -148.75 -20.22 2.54
C LEU A 463 -149.05 -18.78 2.12
N LYS A 464 -149.09 -18.48 0.82
CA LYS A 464 -149.50 -17.13 0.35
C LYS A 464 -150.94 -16.81 0.74
N GLU A 465 -151.86 -17.75 0.57
CA GLU A 465 -153.26 -17.61 0.99
C GLU A 465 -153.33 -17.43 2.52
N TYR A 466 -152.63 -18.26 3.30
CA TYR A 466 -152.52 -18.14 4.75
C TYR A 466 -151.91 -16.81 5.20
N TYR A 467 -150.83 -16.33 4.57
CA TYR A 467 -150.23 -15.03 4.87
C TYR A 467 -151.17 -13.88 4.49
N ALA A 468 -151.91 -13.99 3.38
CA ALA A 468 -152.92 -12.99 3.01
C ALA A 468 -154.07 -12.97 4.02
N LEU A 469 -154.56 -14.15 4.44
CA LEU A 469 -155.57 -14.30 5.48
C LEU A 469 -155.07 -13.77 6.82
N ARG A 470 -153.87 -14.17 7.26
CA ARG A 470 -153.22 -13.69 8.48
C ARG A 470 -152.97 -12.19 8.44
N LYS A 471 -152.59 -11.62 7.29
CA LYS A 471 -152.44 -10.18 7.11
C LYS A 471 -153.79 -9.46 7.18
N ALA A 472 -154.85 -10.03 6.59
CA ALA A 472 -156.21 -9.50 6.71
C ALA A 472 -156.76 -9.59 8.13
N LEU A 473 -156.50 -10.71 8.83
CA LEU A 473 -156.87 -10.95 10.22
C LEU A 473 -156.12 -10.00 11.17
N ASN A 474 -154.80 -9.91 11.03
CA ASN A 474 -154.01 -8.93 11.78
C ASN A 474 -154.49 -7.51 11.47
N LYS A 475 -154.79 -7.17 10.21
CA LYS A 475 -155.36 -5.86 9.86
C LYS A 475 -156.77 -5.63 10.45
N SER A 476 -157.54 -6.69 10.74
CA SER A 476 -158.83 -6.58 11.42
C SER A 476 -158.70 -6.47 12.96
N TYR A 477 -157.58 -6.93 13.52
CA TYR A 477 -157.23 -6.77 14.93
C TYR A 477 -156.39 -5.52 15.21
N ASP A 478 -155.77 -4.95 14.19
CA ASP A 478 -155.13 -3.65 14.28
C ASP A 478 -156.22 -2.61 14.60
N PRO A 479 -156.08 -1.82 15.68
CA PRO A 479 -157.05 -0.78 16.00
C PRO A 479 -157.16 0.22 14.84
N PRO A 480 -158.34 0.81 14.60
CA PRO A 480 -158.54 1.73 13.49
C PRO A 480 -157.50 2.84 13.52
N TYR A 481 -156.86 3.08 12.36
CA TYR A 481 -155.82 4.11 12.16
C TYR A 481 -156.27 5.43 12.80
N THR A 482 -155.67 5.79 13.94
CA THR A 482 -155.86 7.09 14.57
C THR A 482 -155.15 8.15 13.73
N LEU A 483 -155.85 8.67 12.72
CA LEU A 483 -155.51 9.95 12.10
C LEU A 483 -155.93 11.07 13.08
N LYS A 484 -155.12 11.30 14.13
CA LYS A 484 -155.12 12.43 15.10
C LYS A 484 -154.13 12.08 16.22
N ASN A 485 -153.17 12.90 16.63
CA ASN A 485 -153.01 14.33 16.46
C ASN A 485 -151.52 14.70 16.50
N ARG A 486 -151.19 15.81 15.83
CA ARG A 486 -150.08 16.72 16.15
C ARG A 486 -149.96 16.87 17.68
N TRP A 487 -148.73 16.99 18.17
CA TRP A 487 -148.20 17.92 19.20
C TRP A 487 -146.96 17.25 19.87
N TYR A 488 -145.77 17.76 19.53
CA TYR A 488 -144.42 17.56 20.11
C TYR A 488 -143.76 16.16 19.93
N ASN A 489 -142.53 15.98 19.42
CA ASN A 489 -141.35 16.83 19.16
C ASN A 489 -140.72 16.49 17.80
#